data_AF-A0A7V5U461-F1
#
_entry.id   AF-A0A7V5U461-F1
#
_cell.length_a   1.000
_cell.length_b   1.000
_cell.length_c   1.000
_cell.angle_alpha   90.00
_cell.angle_beta   90.00
_cell.angle_gamma   90.00
#
_symmetry.space_group_name_H-M   'P 1'
#
loop_
_entity.id
_entity.type
_entity.pdbx_description
1 polymer ?
#
loop_
_entity_poly.entity_id
_entity_poly.type
_entity_poly.pdbx_seq_one_letter_code
_entity_poly.pdbx_strand_id
1 'polypeptide(L)'
;MGDCRECDMSRITSLAVKNIIRNRRAILLSSIGIIFGIASFVFFVSLGNGIKSAVFGKILAKLPINVIEVTPKSSTIGIFSFSGLSSSSIDESTVETISSIKGVKAVYREMVLDVPIQARGEFYSRRIVTDLAATGIDEELVKEDVKEGYRFEFREDGPIPVIVSRHLLELYNSNIAQAMKLPRLTADAIIGFRFRLVVGRSFLSGTRDASKVREYECQLVGFSDKAILLGITMPIGYVRKFKKDIEGSEEREKYKKLYVIAEDSRVIPAITQEITSMGLEIDRTRKTIGGVINIAILFLGTLSILIVALSAINISNTFALLIFERRREIGVLRAVGASRGDIRKMIFLEASMAGIFNGLIGVVSGLIFITFVDYLARTKIPDFPYKPDTFFDVNVYVLIIALLFSVFFCTLGALLPSIKASKIDPARAITM
;
A
#
# COMPACT_ATOMS: atom_id res chain seq x y z
N MET A 1 40.29 -22.33 -35.66
CA MET A 1 40.66 -21.08 -34.95
C MET A 1 39.72 -20.71 -33.79
N GLY A 2 38.71 -21.52 -33.44
CA GLY A 2 37.81 -21.31 -32.27
C GLY A 2 38.25 -22.01 -30.98
N ASP A 3 39.01 -23.11 -31.08
CA ASP A 3 39.34 -24.01 -29.96
C ASP A 3 40.29 -23.43 -28.89
N CYS A 4 41.20 -22.52 -29.27
CA CYS A 4 42.15 -21.95 -28.30
C CYS A 4 41.52 -20.96 -27.32
N ARG A 5 40.39 -20.31 -27.66
CA ARG A 5 39.77 -19.29 -26.78
C ARG A 5 38.96 -19.90 -25.64
N GLU A 6 38.32 -21.05 -25.86
CA GLU A 6 37.59 -21.76 -24.80
C GLU A 6 38.54 -22.42 -23.79
N CYS A 7 39.66 -22.98 -24.26
CA CYS A 7 40.68 -23.57 -23.38
C CYS A 7 41.32 -22.51 -22.46
N ASP A 8 41.51 -21.29 -22.95
CA ASP A 8 42.08 -20.17 -22.18
C ASP A 8 41.11 -19.68 -21.08
N MET A 9 39.81 -19.59 -21.38
CA MET A 9 38.78 -19.17 -20.40
C MET A 9 38.61 -20.19 -19.27
N SER A 10 38.67 -21.49 -19.57
CA SER A 10 38.61 -22.55 -18.55
C SER A 10 39.81 -22.53 -17.58
N ARG A 11 40.99 -22.15 -18.08
CA ARG A 11 42.21 -22.04 -17.26
C ARG A 11 42.17 -20.79 -16.39
N ILE A 12 41.70 -19.66 -16.94
CA ILE A 12 41.53 -18.40 -16.20
C ILE A 12 40.48 -18.55 -15.08
N THR A 13 39.37 -19.24 -15.34
CA THR A 13 38.34 -19.53 -14.31
C THR A 13 38.86 -20.47 -13.22
N SER A 14 39.59 -21.54 -13.57
CA SER A 14 40.25 -22.42 -12.58
C SER A 14 41.27 -21.67 -11.71
N LEU A 15 42.05 -20.76 -12.31
CA LEU A 15 43.00 -19.91 -11.59
C LEU A 15 42.29 -18.97 -10.61
N ALA A 16 41.20 -18.33 -11.03
CA ALA A 16 40.36 -17.47 -10.19
C ALA A 16 39.78 -18.23 -8.98
N VAL A 17 39.29 -19.45 -9.16
CA VAL A 17 38.74 -20.28 -8.08
C VAL A 17 39.82 -20.66 -7.06
N LYS A 18 40.98 -21.16 -7.52
CA LYS A 18 42.10 -21.50 -6.64
C LYS A 18 42.58 -20.26 -5.87
N ASN A 19 42.53 -19.09 -6.50
CA ASN A 19 42.90 -17.83 -5.90
C ASN A 19 41.97 -17.40 -4.78
N ILE A 20 40.66 -17.61 -4.90
CA ILE A 20 39.66 -17.29 -3.87
C ILE A 20 39.86 -18.18 -2.64
N ILE A 21 40.08 -19.48 -2.84
CA ILE A 21 40.24 -20.44 -1.73
C ILE A 21 41.46 -20.10 -0.87
N ARG A 22 42.56 -19.64 -1.49
CA ARG A 22 43.81 -19.33 -0.79
C ARG A 22 43.71 -18.11 0.12
N ASN A 23 42.87 -17.12 -0.21
CA ASN A 23 42.74 -15.86 0.55
C ASN A 23 41.40 -15.70 1.29
N ARG A 24 40.87 -16.81 1.82
CA ARG A 24 39.55 -16.90 2.46
C ARG A 24 39.28 -15.84 3.55
N ARG A 25 40.27 -15.44 4.35
CA ARG A 25 40.05 -14.49 5.47
C ARG A 25 39.71 -13.07 5.01
N ALA A 26 40.45 -12.55 4.03
CA ALA A 26 40.20 -11.23 3.47
C ALA A 26 38.88 -11.18 2.67
N ILE A 27 38.54 -12.29 1.99
CA ILE A 27 37.29 -12.42 1.24
C ILE A 27 36.09 -12.56 2.17
N LEU A 28 36.22 -13.26 3.30
CA LEU A 28 35.14 -13.38 4.29
C LEU A 28 34.75 -12.03 4.90
N LEU A 29 35.74 -11.20 5.26
CA LEU A 29 35.48 -9.87 5.85
C LEU A 29 34.75 -8.93 4.86
N SER A 30 35.10 -8.99 3.57
CA SER A 30 34.47 -8.15 2.54
C SER A 30 33.11 -8.66 2.10
N SER A 31 32.92 -9.99 2.13
CA SER A 31 31.65 -10.63 1.78
C SER A 31 30.51 -10.21 2.71
N ILE A 32 30.80 -9.91 3.98
CA ILE A 32 29.81 -9.43 4.95
C ILE A 32 29.10 -8.17 4.46
N GLY A 33 29.85 -7.20 3.93
CA GLY A 33 29.26 -5.95 3.43
C GLY A 33 28.31 -6.19 2.26
N ILE A 34 28.71 -7.03 1.31
CA ILE A 34 27.93 -7.39 0.12
C ILE A 34 26.66 -8.15 0.51
N ILE A 35 26.81 -9.19 1.33
CA ILE A 35 25.72 -10.01 1.84
C ILE A 35 24.71 -9.11 2.56
N PHE A 36 25.18 -8.22 3.44
CA PHE A 36 24.33 -7.28 4.15
C PHE A 36 23.64 -6.29 3.21
N GLY A 37 24.35 -5.72 2.23
CA GLY A 37 23.77 -4.78 1.29
C GLY A 37 22.68 -5.41 0.42
N ILE A 38 22.87 -6.65 -0.01
CA ILE A 38 21.89 -7.38 -0.82
C ILE A 38 20.73 -7.86 0.03
N ALA A 39 20.97 -8.36 1.24
CA ALA A 39 19.92 -8.70 2.18
C ALA A 39 19.05 -7.49 2.51
N SER A 40 19.67 -6.33 2.75
CA SER A 40 18.99 -5.05 2.97
C SER A 40 18.21 -4.60 1.74
N PHE A 41 18.75 -4.78 0.54
CA PHE A 41 18.05 -4.47 -0.71
C PHE A 41 16.79 -5.30 -0.88
N VAL A 42 16.92 -6.63 -0.75
CA VAL A 42 15.77 -7.54 -0.82
C VAL A 42 14.74 -7.19 0.26
N PHE A 43 15.19 -6.90 1.48
CA PHE A 43 14.33 -6.50 2.59
C PHE A 43 13.53 -5.23 2.31
N PHE A 44 14.18 -4.11 1.97
CA PHE A 44 13.50 -2.83 1.80
C PHE A 44 12.60 -2.79 0.56
N VAL A 45 13.02 -3.41 -0.54
CA VAL A 45 12.19 -3.49 -1.74
C VAL A 45 10.97 -4.36 -1.50
N SER A 46 11.12 -5.51 -0.83
CA SER A 46 9.99 -6.40 -0.51
C SER A 46 9.04 -5.76 0.51
N LEU A 47 9.57 -5.01 1.49
CA LEU A 47 8.76 -4.24 2.43
C LEU A 47 7.99 -3.13 1.72
N GLY A 48 8.65 -2.39 0.82
CA GLY A 48 8.01 -1.33 0.04
C GLY A 48 6.87 -1.87 -0.83
N ASN A 49 7.08 -3.00 -1.51
CA ASN A 49 6.03 -3.67 -2.29
C ASN A 49 4.91 -4.20 -1.39
N GLY A 50 5.25 -4.78 -0.24
CA GLY A 50 4.26 -5.30 0.72
C GLY A 50 3.40 -4.20 1.34
N ILE A 51 3.99 -3.08 1.77
CA ILE A 51 3.25 -1.90 2.24
C ILE A 51 2.38 -1.33 1.12
N LYS A 52 2.91 -1.25 -0.11
CA LYS A 52 2.15 -0.79 -1.27
C LYS A 52 0.94 -1.70 -1.51
N SER A 53 1.14 -3.01 -1.51
CA SER A 53 0.05 -3.98 -1.72
C SER A 53 -0.99 -3.91 -0.59
N ALA A 54 -0.54 -3.82 0.67
CA ALA A 54 -1.41 -3.70 1.83
C ALA A 54 -2.28 -2.44 1.80
N VAL A 55 -1.67 -1.27 1.52
CA VAL A 55 -2.40 -0.01 1.53
C VAL A 55 -3.21 0.17 0.25
N PHE A 56 -2.61 -0.05 -0.92
CA PHE A 56 -3.34 0.12 -2.17
C PHE A 56 -4.41 -0.96 -2.38
N GLY A 57 -4.15 -2.21 -1.97
CA GLY A 57 -5.06 -3.34 -2.14
C GLY A 57 -6.18 -3.44 -1.11
N LYS A 58 -6.03 -2.88 0.10
CA LYS A 58 -7.08 -2.94 1.14
C LYS A 58 -7.73 -1.59 1.48
N ILE A 59 -6.98 -0.48 1.42
CA ILE A 59 -7.50 0.86 1.78
C ILE A 59 -7.96 1.64 0.54
N LEU A 60 -7.26 1.48 -0.61
CA LEU A 60 -7.59 2.22 -1.84
C LEU A 60 -8.41 1.43 -2.86
N ALA A 61 -8.32 0.09 -2.87
CA ALA A 61 -9.07 -0.74 -3.79
C ALA A 61 -10.50 -0.94 -3.29
N LYS A 62 -11.44 -0.16 -3.87
CA LYS A 62 -12.87 -0.51 -4.11
C LYS A 62 -13.76 0.68 -4.51
N LEU A 63 -13.18 1.84 -4.79
CA LEU A 63 -13.81 2.76 -5.73
C LEU A 63 -13.11 2.60 -7.07
N PRO A 64 -13.85 2.33 -8.16
CA PRO A 64 -13.23 2.22 -9.47
C PRO A 64 -12.55 3.55 -9.84
N ILE A 65 -11.46 3.48 -10.62
CA ILE A 65 -10.56 4.62 -10.91
C ILE A 65 -11.32 5.83 -11.46
N ASN A 66 -12.52 5.60 -11.99
CA ASN A 66 -13.43 6.59 -12.56
C ASN A 66 -14.41 7.25 -11.57
N VAL A 67 -14.29 7.10 -10.25
CA VAL A 67 -15.17 7.78 -9.29
C VAL A 67 -14.48 8.97 -8.65
N ILE A 68 -15.13 10.13 -8.70
CA ILE A 68 -14.70 11.38 -8.08
C ILE A 68 -15.67 11.71 -6.93
N GLU A 69 -15.17 11.73 -5.70
CA GLU A 69 -15.93 12.17 -4.54
C GLU A 69 -15.86 13.70 -4.42
N VAL A 70 -17.03 14.35 -4.43
CA VAL A 70 -17.17 15.80 -4.37
C VAL A 70 -17.88 16.18 -3.09
N THR A 71 -17.27 17.08 -2.33
CA THR A 71 -17.79 17.60 -1.07
C THR A 71 -17.83 19.12 -1.11
N PRO A 72 -18.73 19.75 -0.34
CA PRO A 72 -18.70 21.19 -0.19
C PRO A 72 -17.39 21.61 0.49
N LYS A 73 -16.91 22.81 0.14
CA LYS A 73 -15.68 23.34 0.73
C LYS A 73 -15.85 23.48 2.24
N SER A 74 -14.96 22.85 3.00
CA SER A 74 -14.93 22.97 4.46
C SER A 74 -13.68 23.74 4.87
N SER A 75 -13.85 24.80 5.65
CA SER A 75 -12.72 25.58 6.14
C SER A 75 -11.90 24.75 7.13
N THR A 76 -10.86 24.07 6.64
CA THR A 76 -9.96 23.27 7.47
C THR A 76 -8.88 24.16 8.07
N ILE A 77 -8.79 24.22 9.39
CA ILE A 77 -7.65 24.81 10.12
C ILE A 77 -6.80 23.65 10.67
N GLY A 78 -5.65 23.39 10.05
CA GLY A 78 -4.66 22.41 10.53
C GLY A 78 -5.03 20.93 10.32
N ILE A 79 -4.54 20.05 11.21
CA ILE A 79 -4.72 18.57 11.16
C ILE A 79 -6.11 18.14 11.67
N PHE A 80 -6.86 19.04 12.31
CA PHE A 80 -8.20 18.79 12.83
C PHE A 80 -9.25 19.34 11.88
N SER A 81 -9.87 18.46 11.08
CA SER A 81 -11.07 18.82 10.32
C SER A 81 -12.26 18.88 11.27
N PHE A 82 -12.70 20.08 11.64
CA PHE A 82 -14.01 20.32 12.26
C PHE A 82 -15.10 20.27 11.17
N SER A 83 -15.32 19.08 10.59
CA SER A 83 -16.34 18.83 9.54
C SER A 83 -17.78 18.87 10.05
N GLY A 84 -18.03 19.38 11.26
CA GLY A 84 -19.34 19.41 11.91
C GLY A 84 -19.97 20.79 12.09
N LEU A 85 -19.28 21.90 11.74
CA LEU A 85 -19.82 23.25 11.94
C LEU A 85 -20.10 24.05 10.66
N SER A 86 -19.60 23.63 9.49
CA SER A 86 -19.96 24.28 8.23
C SER A 86 -21.22 23.64 7.64
N SER A 87 -22.32 24.38 7.64
CA SER A 87 -23.60 24.05 6.98
C SER A 87 -23.53 24.16 5.45
N SER A 88 -22.35 23.98 4.86
CA SER A 88 -22.21 23.97 3.41
C SER A 88 -22.80 22.66 2.88
N SER A 89 -23.82 22.78 2.04
CA SER A 89 -24.51 21.70 1.37
C SER A 89 -24.45 21.91 -0.14
N ILE A 90 -24.61 20.83 -0.89
CA ILE A 90 -24.71 20.87 -2.34
C ILE A 90 -26.20 20.82 -2.70
N ASP A 91 -26.64 21.78 -3.52
CA ASP A 91 -28.03 21.87 -3.99
C ASP A 91 -28.23 21.07 -5.28
N GLU A 92 -29.48 20.68 -5.59
CA GLU A 92 -29.80 19.91 -6.81
C GLU A 92 -29.34 20.60 -8.11
N SER A 93 -29.42 21.94 -8.20
CA SER A 93 -28.94 22.69 -9.37
C SER A 93 -27.44 22.48 -9.65
N THR A 94 -26.66 22.28 -8.60
CA THR A 94 -25.22 21.99 -8.71
C THR A 94 -25.01 20.55 -9.19
N VAL A 95 -25.87 19.61 -8.77
CA VAL A 95 -25.86 18.22 -9.26
C VAL A 95 -26.14 18.18 -10.76
N GLU A 96 -27.15 18.91 -11.23
CA GLU A 96 -27.50 19.02 -12.66
C GLU A 96 -26.35 19.62 -13.49
N THR A 97 -25.70 20.66 -12.95
CA THR A 97 -24.54 21.30 -13.59
C THR A 97 -23.40 20.30 -13.74
N ILE A 98 -23.07 19.56 -12.67
CA ILE A 98 -22.00 18.55 -12.69
C ILE A 98 -22.36 17.39 -13.63
N SER A 99 -23.61 16.97 -13.66
CA SER A 99 -24.09 15.92 -14.57
C SER A 99 -24.01 16.32 -16.04
N SER A 100 -23.96 17.63 -16.33
CA SER A 100 -23.86 18.18 -17.69
C SER A 100 -22.42 18.35 -18.18
N ILE A 101 -21.42 18.12 -17.31
CA ILE A 101 -20.00 18.21 -17.66
C ILE A 101 -19.65 17.09 -18.65
N LYS A 102 -18.92 17.46 -19.72
CA LYS A 102 -18.47 16.50 -20.73
C LYS A 102 -17.56 15.43 -20.11
N GLY A 103 -17.93 14.16 -20.31
CA GLY A 103 -17.17 13.01 -19.80
C GLY A 103 -17.65 12.50 -18.43
N VAL A 104 -18.69 13.11 -17.85
CA VAL A 104 -19.41 12.56 -16.70
C VAL A 104 -20.46 11.56 -17.18
N LYS A 105 -20.36 10.32 -16.70
CA LYS A 105 -21.31 9.23 -17.00
C LYS A 105 -22.54 9.27 -16.10
N ALA A 106 -22.35 9.52 -14.81
CA ALA A 106 -23.42 9.53 -13.82
C ALA A 106 -23.00 10.34 -12.58
N VAL A 107 -23.97 10.90 -11.87
CA VAL A 107 -23.76 11.56 -10.58
C VAL A 107 -24.72 10.95 -9.56
N TYR A 108 -24.15 10.44 -8.47
CA TYR A 108 -24.90 9.85 -7.37
C TYR A 108 -24.78 10.71 -6.11
N ARG A 109 -25.86 10.76 -5.34
CA ARG A 109 -26.03 11.66 -4.21
C ARG A 109 -25.86 10.91 -2.89
N GLU A 110 -25.32 11.61 -1.90
CA GLU A 110 -25.34 11.20 -0.49
C GLU A 110 -25.96 12.32 0.37
N MET A 111 -27.00 11.96 1.12
CA MET A 111 -27.66 12.81 2.10
C MET A 111 -27.36 12.32 3.52
N VAL A 112 -27.24 13.24 4.46
CA VAL A 112 -27.21 12.86 5.88
C VAL A 112 -28.61 12.90 6.45
N LEU A 113 -28.89 11.93 7.31
CA LEU A 113 -30.08 11.93 8.14
C LEU A 113 -29.79 12.75 9.40
N ASP A 114 -30.12 14.04 9.35
CA ASP A 114 -29.83 15.02 10.42
C ASP A 114 -30.87 15.00 11.56
N VAL A 115 -31.54 13.87 11.75
CA VAL A 115 -32.52 13.69 12.82
C VAL A 115 -31.97 12.74 13.89
N PRO A 116 -32.37 12.90 15.16
CA PRO A 116 -31.90 12.02 16.21
C PRO A 116 -32.36 10.57 15.94
N ILE A 117 -31.43 9.63 15.86
CA ILE A 117 -31.73 8.21 15.65
C ILE A 117 -31.03 7.31 16.66
N GLN A 118 -31.70 6.21 16.98
CA GLN A 118 -31.22 5.19 17.89
C GLN A 118 -31.44 3.79 17.30
N ALA A 119 -30.42 2.95 17.35
CA ALA A 119 -30.53 1.53 17.03
C ALA A 119 -30.79 0.72 18.30
N ARG A 120 -31.74 -0.21 18.22
CA ARG A 120 -32.10 -1.17 19.27
C ARG A 120 -32.05 -2.57 18.70
N GLY A 121 -31.27 -3.44 19.33
CA GLY A 121 -31.15 -4.82 18.90
C GLY A 121 -30.64 -5.71 20.02
N GLU A 122 -30.61 -7.00 19.74
CA GLU A 122 -29.96 -7.97 20.60
C GLU A 122 -28.78 -8.55 19.83
N PHE A 123 -27.61 -8.55 20.47
CA PHE A 123 -26.38 -9.05 19.87
C PHE A 123 -25.63 -9.87 20.92
N TYR A 124 -25.37 -11.15 20.63
CA TYR A 124 -24.80 -12.12 21.56
C TYR A 124 -25.49 -12.12 22.95
N SER A 125 -26.82 -12.25 22.97
CA SER A 125 -27.66 -12.25 24.19
C SER A 125 -27.56 -10.97 25.04
N ARG A 126 -27.10 -9.86 24.44
CA ARG A 126 -27.05 -8.55 25.08
C ARG A 126 -27.93 -7.58 24.32
N ARG A 127 -28.83 -6.91 25.04
CA ARG A 127 -29.60 -5.81 24.49
C ARG A 127 -28.67 -4.62 24.30
N ILE A 128 -28.54 -4.18 23.06
CA ILE A 128 -27.76 -3.00 22.68
C ILE A 128 -28.74 -1.91 22.30
N VAL A 129 -28.57 -0.75 22.92
CA VAL A 129 -29.24 0.48 22.56
C VAL A 129 -28.14 1.51 22.35
N THR A 130 -28.00 2.02 21.14
CA THR A 130 -26.95 2.99 20.80
C THR A 130 -27.51 4.05 19.87
N ASP A 131 -27.02 5.27 20.04
CA ASP A 131 -27.18 6.28 19.01
C ASP A 131 -26.33 5.90 17.81
N LEU A 132 -26.77 6.30 16.63
CA LEU A 132 -26.17 5.93 15.37
C LEU A 132 -26.22 7.13 14.41
N ALA A 133 -25.26 7.23 13.49
CA ALA A 133 -25.38 8.12 12.35
C ALA A 133 -25.97 7.35 11.17
N ALA A 134 -26.79 8.02 10.35
CA ALA A 134 -27.30 7.42 9.12
C ALA A 134 -27.13 8.34 7.92
N THR A 135 -26.86 7.73 6.77
CA THR A 135 -26.83 8.42 5.48
C THR A 135 -27.73 7.73 4.47
N GLY A 136 -28.19 8.50 3.50
CA GLY A 136 -28.99 8.06 2.36
C GLY A 136 -28.15 8.16 1.11
N ILE A 137 -28.11 7.12 0.29
CA ILE A 137 -27.40 7.14 -1.00
C ILE A 137 -28.30 6.63 -2.13
N ASP A 138 -27.99 7.04 -3.35
CA ASP A 138 -28.64 6.52 -4.55
C ASP A 138 -28.41 5.01 -4.69
N GLU A 139 -29.49 4.30 -5.05
CA GLU A 139 -29.56 2.83 -5.01
C GLU A 139 -28.58 2.16 -6.01
N GLU A 140 -28.47 2.73 -7.20
CA GLU A 140 -27.60 2.21 -8.26
C GLU A 140 -26.11 2.24 -7.89
N LEU A 141 -25.67 3.21 -7.08
CA LEU A 141 -24.27 3.40 -6.70
C LEU A 141 -23.70 2.18 -5.94
N VAL A 142 -24.56 1.48 -5.21
CA VAL A 142 -24.20 0.35 -4.34
C VAL A 142 -24.84 -0.96 -4.75
N LYS A 143 -25.47 -1.03 -5.92
CA LYS A 143 -26.14 -2.24 -6.42
C LYS A 143 -25.23 -3.48 -6.40
N GLU A 144 -23.96 -3.30 -6.73
CA GLU A 144 -22.94 -4.38 -6.74
C GLU A 144 -22.43 -4.76 -5.34
N ASP A 145 -22.65 -3.90 -4.33
CA ASP A 145 -22.22 -4.13 -2.95
C ASP A 145 -23.29 -4.87 -2.11
N VAL A 146 -24.48 -5.10 -2.67
CA VAL A 146 -25.60 -5.82 -2.04
C VAL A 146 -25.44 -7.32 -2.28
N LYS A 147 -25.72 -8.13 -1.25
CA LYS A 147 -25.63 -9.59 -1.34
C LYS A 147 -26.72 -10.13 -2.26
N GLU A 148 -26.37 -11.15 -3.04
CA GLU A 148 -27.30 -11.89 -3.89
C GLU A 148 -28.52 -12.38 -3.07
N GLY A 149 -29.73 -12.15 -3.61
CA GLY A 149 -31.00 -12.43 -2.94
C GLY A 149 -31.57 -11.27 -2.12
N TYR A 150 -30.80 -10.21 -1.86
CA TYR A 150 -31.28 -8.99 -1.23
C TYR A 150 -31.41 -7.84 -2.22
N ARG A 151 -32.16 -6.79 -1.84
CA ARG A 151 -32.34 -5.56 -2.62
C ARG A 151 -32.13 -4.34 -1.74
N PHE A 152 -31.47 -3.33 -2.29
CA PHE A 152 -31.27 -2.04 -1.66
C PHE A 152 -32.09 -1.01 -2.43
N GLU A 153 -33.40 -0.99 -2.16
CA GLU A 153 -34.37 -0.16 -2.85
C GLU A 153 -35.35 0.44 -1.84
N PHE A 154 -35.82 1.66 -2.11
CA PHE A 154 -36.88 2.28 -1.32
C PHE A 154 -38.20 1.53 -1.50
N ARG A 155 -38.79 1.10 -0.37
CA ARG A 155 -40.09 0.43 -0.32
C ARG A 155 -40.91 0.96 0.84
N GLU A 156 -42.21 1.11 0.64
CA GLU A 156 -43.11 1.52 1.72
C GLU A 156 -43.29 0.42 2.77
N ASP A 157 -43.30 -0.84 2.32
CA ASP A 157 -43.52 -2.02 3.15
C ASP A 157 -42.26 -2.85 3.35
N GLY A 158 -42.18 -3.48 4.52
CA GLY A 158 -41.09 -4.39 4.90
C GLY A 158 -39.91 -3.71 5.60
N PRO A 159 -38.86 -4.47 5.91
CA PRO A 159 -37.70 -3.93 6.61
C PRO A 159 -36.87 -3.04 5.68
N ILE A 160 -36.38 -1.93 6.24
CA ILE A 160 -35.51 -0.99 5.55
C ILE A 160 -34.18 -1.67 5.25
N PRO A 161 -33.80 -1.83 3.97
CA PRO A 161 -32.52 -2.40 3.62
C PRO A 161 -31.42 -1.40 3.97
N VAL A 162 -30.46 -1.85 4.78
CA VAL A 162 -29.30 -1.04 5.15
C VAL A 162 -28.02 -1.73 4.73
N ILE A 163 -27.04 -0.92 4.37
CA ILE A 163 -25.66 -1.35 4.17
C ILE A 163 -24.78 -0.67 5.22
N VAL A 164 -23.66 -1.30 5.51
CA VAL A 164 -22.70 -0.83 6.52
C VAL A 164 -21.32 -0.77 5.90
N SER A 165 -20.46 0.12 6.39
CA SER A 165 -19.08 0.17 5.93
C SER A 165 -18.34 -1.13 6.24
N ARG A 166 -17.58 -1.63 5.25
CA ARG A 166 -16.64 -2.76 5.49
C ARG A 166 -15.66 -2.44 6.62
N HIS A 167 -15.30 -1.17 6.75
CA HIS A 167 -14.43 -0.66 7.80
C HIS A 167 -15.03 -0.88 9.20
N LEU A 168 -16.35 -0.80 9.36
CA LEU A 168 -17.00 -1.01 10.66
C LEU A 168 -16.86 -2.46 11.12
N LEU A 169 -16.96 -3.42 10.20
CA LEU A 169 -16.73 -4.84 10.48
C LEU A 169 -15.30 -5.09 10.96
N GLU A 170 -14.33 -4.45 10.33
CA GLU A 170 -12.92 -4.55 10.73
C GLU A 170 -12.63 -3.89 12.08
N LEU A 171 -13.23 -2.72 12.33
CA LEU A 171 -13.16 -2.04 13.63
C LEU A 171 -13.77 -2.90 14.74
N TYR A 172 -14.90 -3.55 14.47
CA TYR A 172 -15.49 -4.52 15.40
C TYR A 172 -14.53 -5.68 15.67
N ASN A 173 -14.02 -6.33 14.62
CA ASN A 173 -13.16 -7.50 14.76
C ASN A 173 -11.83 -7.20 15.47
N SER A 174 -11.25 -6.03 15.20
CA SER A 174 -9.95 -5.64 15.76
C SER A 174 -10.07 -5.14 17.19
N ASN A 175 -11.09 -4.31 17.48
CA ASN A 175 -11.19 -3.65 18.79
C ASN A 175 -12.19 -4.36 19.73
N ILE A 176 -13.42 -4.58 19.27
CA ILE A 176 -14.50 -5.06 20.13
C ILE A 176 -14.41 -6.57 20.35
N ALA A 177 -14.25 -7.35 19.27
CA ALA A 177 -14.19 -8.80 19.36
C ALA A 177 -12.99 -9.26 20.20
N GLN A 178 -11.83 -8.64 19.98
CA GLN A 178 -10.63 -8.94 20.76
C GLN A 178 -10.78 -8.53 22.23
N ALA A 179 -11.21 -7.30 22.52
CA ALA A 179 -11.31 -6.81 23.89
C ALA A 179 -12.37 -7.56 24.72
N MET A 180 -13.50 -7.89 24.09
CA MET A 180 -14.63 -8.56 24.74
C MET A 180 -14.60 -10.09 24.62
N LYS A 181 -13.55 -10.66 23.98
CA LYS A 181 -13.42 -12.09 23.67
C LYS A 181 -14.64 -12.66 22.93
N LEU A 182 -15.20 -11.89 22.00
CA LEU A 182 -16.30 -12.30 21.14
C LEU A 182 -15.76 -12.93 19.84
N PRO A 183 -16.57 -13.74 19.13
CA PRO A 183 -16.17 -14.30 17.84
C PRO A 183 -15.96 -13.19 16.81
N ARG A 184 -14.97 -13.38 15.92
CA ARG A 184 -14.84 -12.53 14.73
C ARG A 184 -16.03 -12.77 13.80
N LEU A 185 -16.54 -11.69 13.22
CA LEU A 185 -17.63 -11.71 12.26
C LEU A 185 -17.09 -11.63 10.84
N THR A 186 -17.71 -12.39 9.93
CA THR A 186 -17.54 -12.22 8.49
C THR A 186 -18.74 -11.48 7.92
N ALA A 187 -18.56 -10.82 6.78
CA ALA A 187 -19.65 -10.09 6.12
C ALA A 187 -20.87 -11.00 5.87
N ASP A 188 -20.63 -12.22 5.36
CA ASP A 188 -21.69 -13.18 5.05
C ASP A 188 -22.45 -13.66 6.29
N ALA A 189 -21.81 -13.74 7.45
CA ALA A 189 -22.44 -14.25 8.67
C ALA A 189 -23.45 -13.27 9.29
N ILE A 190 -23.31 -11.97 9.02
CA ILE A 190 -24.18 -10.92 9.60
C ILE A 190 -25.16 -10.32 8.60
N ILE A 191 -25.01 -10.61 7.31
CA ILE A 191 -26.05 -10.28 6.32
C ILE A 191 -27.37 -10.95 6.72
N GLY A 192 -28.45 -10.20 6.59
CA GLY A 192 -29.78 -10.58 7.04
C GLY A 192 -30.10 -10.19 8.48
N PHE A 193 -29.10 -9.75 9.27
CA PHE A 193 -29.30 -9.29 10.65
C PHE A 193 -30.31 -8.14 10.70
N ARG A 194 -31.25 -8.26 11.64
CA ARG A 194 -32.33 -7.28 11.82
C ARG A 194 -32.21 -6.55 13.14
N PHE A 195 -32.51 -5.26 13.12
CA PHE A 195 -32.54 -4.41 14.30
C PHE A 195 -33.63 -3.36 14.14
N ARG A 196 -34.05 -2.75 15.25
CA ARG A 196 -35.03 -1.66 15.24
C ARG A 196 -34.32 -0.32 15.19
N LEU A 197 -34.68 0.50 14.22
CA LEU A 197 -34.27 1.89 14.13
C LEU A 197 -35.39 2.77 14.70
N VAL A 198 -35.07 3.55 15.72
CA VAL A 198 -35.95 4.53 16.33
C VAL A 198 -35.54 5.91 15.80
N VAL A 199 -36.42 6.54 15.04
CA VAL A 199 -36.19 7.87 14.44
C VAL A 199 -36.94 8.92 15.25
N GLY A 200 -36.31 10.07 15.49
CA GLY A 200 -36.82 11.15 16.33
C GLY A 200 -36.38 11.06 17.80
N ARG A 201 -35.51 10.12 18.15
CA ARG A 201 -35.02 9.90 19.52
C ARG A 201 -33.52 9.60 19.53
N SER A 202 -32.80 10.30 20.40
CA SER A 202 -31.37 10.07 20.67
C SER A 202 -31.14 10.05 22.18
N PHE A 203 -30.16 9.28 22.62
CA PHE A 203 -29.65 9.29 23.98
C PHE A 203 -28.89 10.60 24.27
N LEU A 204 -28.09 11.08 23.31
CA LEU A 204 -27.25 12.28 23.43
C LEU A 204 -28.05 13.58 23.29
N SER A 205 -28.91 13.69 22.29
CA SER A 205 -29.64 14.93 21.96
C SER A 205 -31.08 14.95 22.51
N GLY A 206 -31.52 13.87 23.18
CA GLY A 206 -32.87 13.74 23.72
C GLY A 206 -33.94 13.48 22.66
N THR A 207 -35.20 13.71 23.03
CA THR A 207 -36.38 13.60 22.14
C THR A 207 -36.97 15.00 21.97
N ARG A 208 -36.95 15.55 20.75
CA ARG A 208 -37.52 16.89 20.49
C ARG A 208 -39.05 16.89 20.59
N ASP A 209 -39.69 15.86 20.03
CA ASP A 209 -41.14 15.67 20.03
C ASP A 209 -41.47 14.17 20.08
N ALA A 210 -42.07 13.72 21.19
CA ALA A 210 -42.40 12.31 21.39
C ALA A 210 -43.47 11.80 20.41
N SER A 211 -44.33 12.67 19.87
CA SER A 211 -45.38 12.31 18.92
C SER A 211 -44.85 11.96 17.53
N LYS A 212 -43.65 12.45 17.20
CA LYS A 212 -42.94 12.22 15.93
C LYS A 212 -41.94 11.07 16.00
N VAL A 213 -41.88 10.35 17.12
CA VAL A 213 -41.04 9.15 17.21
C VAL A 213 -41.69 8.02 16.42
N ARG A 214 -40.90 7.37 15.57
CA ARG A 214 -41.30 6.22 14.77
C ARG A 214 -40.26 5.11 14.90
N GLU A 215 -40.71 3.87 14.96
CA GLU A 215 -39.84 2.70 14.95
C GLU A 215 -39.96 1.97 13.61
N TYR A 216 -38.82 1.61 13.03
CA TYR A 216 -38.72 0.87 11.79
C TYR A 216 -37.87 -0.37 11.99
N GLU A 217 -38.22 -1.46 11.32
CA GLU A 217 -37.35 -2.62 11.25
C GLU A 217 -36.32 -2.38 10.14
N CYS A 218 -35.04 -2.53 10.45
CA CYS A 218 -33.94 -2.48 9.48
C CYS A 218 -33.36 -3.86 9.29
N GLN A 219 -32.89 -4.15 8.08
CA GLN A 219 -32.20 -5.39 7.76
C GLN A 219 -30.88 -5.09 7.03
N LEU A 220 -29.78 -5.66 7.51
CA LEU A 220 -28.48 -5.54 6.87
C LEU A 220 -28.45 -6.38 5.59
N VAL A 221 -28.27 -5.74 4.44
CA VAL A 221 -28.31 -6.40 3.12
C VAL A 221 -26.96 -6.45 2.40
N GLY A 222 -25.96 -5.74 2.91
CA GLY A 222 -24.65 -5.70 2.27
C GLY A 222 -23.64 -4.82 2.99
N PHE A 223 -22.43 -4.80 2.43
CA PHE A 223 -21.33 -3.99 2.93
C PHE A 223 -20.70 -3.23 1.77
N SER A 224 -20.52 -1.92 1.92
CA SER A 224 -19.94 -1.06 0.89
C SER A 224 -18.89 -0.11 1.46
N ASP A 225 -17.84 0.17 0.70
CA ASP A 225 -16.87 1.22 1.05
C ASP A 225 -17.41 2.64 0.78
N LYS A 226 -18.61 2.73 0.18
CA LYS A 226 -19.36 3.95 -0.06
C LYS A 226 -20.32 4.29 1.10
N ALA A 227 -20.49 3.38 2.04
CA ALA A 227 -21.30 3.59 3.23
C ALA A 227 -20.54 4.43 4.28
N ILE A 228 -21.28 5.12 5.15
CA ILE A 228 -20.69 5.90 6.24
C ILE A 228 -19.84 5.02 7.16
N LEU A 229 -18.68 5.53 7.57
CA LEU A 229 -17.69 4.78 8.36
C LEU A 229 -18.27 4.23 9.68
N LEU A 230 -18.95 5.08 10.44
CA LEU A 230 -19.58 4.74 11.71
C LEU A 230 -21.08 5.01 11.61
N GLY A 231 -21.86 3.98 11.28
CA GLY A 231 -23.30 4.11 11.15
C GLY A 231 -23.90 3.12 10.16
N ILE A 232 -25.08 3.48 9.64
CA ILE A 232 -25.78 2.74 8.60
C ILE A 232 -26.02 3.64 7.40
N THR A 233 -26.11 3.04 6.23
CA THR A 233 -26.50 3.73 5.00
C THR A 233 -27.72 3.03 4.42
N MET A 234 -28.71 3.80 3.99
CA MET A 234 -29.99 3.31 3.44
C MET A 234 -30.29 3.98 2.09
N PRO A 235 -31.29 3.52 1.33
CA PRO A 235 -31.73 4.24 0.13
C PRO A 235 -32.12 5.67 0.45
N ILE A 236 -31.70 6.61 -0.40
CA ILE A 236 -31.91 8.06 -0.21
C ILE A 236 -33.40 8.42 0.00
N GLY A 237 -34.32 7.66 -0.58
CA GLY A 237 -35.76 7.82 -0.40
C GLY A 237 -36.23 7.72 1.05
N TYR A 238 -35.60 6.87 1.88
CA TYR A 238 -35.94 6.77 3.30
C TYR A 238 -35.50 8.01 4.08
N VAL A 239 -34.34 8.59 3.73
CA VAL A 239 -33.87 9.84 4.35
C VAL A 239 -34.81 10.99 4.02
N ARG A 240 -35.27 11.10 2.76
CA ARG A 240 -36.30 12.07 2.35
C ARG A 240 -37.59 11.88 3.13
N LYS A 241 -38.08 10.64 3.25
CA LYS A 241 -39.28 10.30 4.04
C LYS A 241 -39.14 10.73 5.50
N PHE A 242 -38.04 10.36 6.16
CA PHE A 242 -37.83 10.67 7.58
C PHE A 242 -37.70 12.16 7.87
N LYS A 243 -37.01 12.91 6.99
CA LYS A 243 -36.96 14.37 7.10
C LYS A 243 -38.36 14.98 6.96
N LYS A 244 -39.12 14.55 5.94
CA LYS A 244 -40.50 15.02 5.73
C LYS A 244 -41.40 14.73 6.93
N ASP A 245 -41.33 13.53 7.50
CA ASP A 245 -42.15 13.10 8.64
C ASP A 245 -41.83 13.89 9.94
N ILE A 246 -40.57 14.29 10.14
CA ILE A 246 -40.12 14.94 11.38
C ILE A 246 -40.17 16.47 11.28
N GLU A 247 -39.60 17.04 10.21
CA GLU A 247 -39.40 18.48 10.06
C GLU A 247 -40.63 19.17 9.44
N GLY A 248 -41.48 18.42 8.73
CA GLY A 248 -42.78 18.88 8.25
C GLY A 248 -42.74 19.87 7.07
N SER A 249 -41.55 20.27 6.60
CA SER A 249 -41.35 21.12 5.42
C SER A 249 -40.62 20.38 4.30
N GLU A 250 -40.99 20.68 3.06
CA GLU A 250 -40.18 20.38 1.87
C GLU A 250 -39.03 21.39 1.80
N GLU A 251 -38.07 21.29 2.73
CA GLU A 251 -36.80 21.98 2.53
C GLU A 251 -36.16 21.50 1.23
N ARG A 252 -35.50 22.42 0.51
CA ARG A 252 -34.72 22.08 -0.67
C ARG A 252 -33.74 20.98 -0.31
N GLU A 253 -33.68 19.94 -1.14
CA GLU A 253 -32.80 18.80 -0.90
C GLU A 253 -31.35 19.27 -0.88
N LYS A 254 -30.67 18.92 0.21
CA LYS A 254 -29.29 19.28 0.49
C LYS A 254 -28.45 18.02 0.57
N TYR A 255 -27.42 17.96 -0.25
CA TYR A 255 -26.49 16.84 -0.30
C TYR A 255 -25.19 17.16 0.41
N LYS A 256 -24.66 16.17 1.11
CA LYS A 256 -23.35 16.28 1.78
C LYS A 256 -22.21 15.92 0.86
N LYS A 257 -22.42 14.92 0.00
CA LYS A 257 -21.40 14.40 -0.89
C LYS A 257 -22.04 13.96 -2.20
N LEU A 258 -21.30 14.12 -3.30
CA LEU A 258 -21.63 13.55 -4.60
C LEU A 258 -20.54 12.56 -5.04
N TYR A 259 -20.97 11.50 -5.71
CA TYR A 259 -20.12 10.54 -6.39
C TYR A 259 -20.28 10.74 -7.89
N VAL A 260 -19.28 11.35 -8.52
CA VAL A 260 -19.27 11.63 -9.96
C VAL A 260 -18.52 10.50 -10.66
N ILE A 261 -19.20 9.74 -11.50
CA ILE A 261 -18.61 8.67 -12.30
C ILE A 261 -18.18 9.25 -13.65
N ALA A 262 -16.89 9.18 -13.94
CA ALA A 262 -16.32 9.52 -15.24
C ALA A 262 -16.47 8.37 -16.25
N GLU A 263 -16.59 8.72 -17.52
CA GLU A 263 -16.58 7.75 -18.63
C GLU A 263 -15.21 7.07 -18.78
N ASP A 264 -14.12 7.84 -18.59
CA ASP A 264 -12.74 7.38 -18.76
C ASP A 264 -11.82 8.03 -17.71
N SER A 265 -10.76 7.32 -17.30
CA SER A 265 -9.77 7.85 -16.37
C SER A 265 -9.00 9.07 -16.90
N ARG A 266 -8.93 9.23 -18.22
CA ARG A 266 -8.23 10.35 -18.89
C ARG A 266 -8.95 11.69 -18.76
N VAL A 267 -10.27 11.70 -18.60
CA VAL A 267 -11.07 12.94 -18.47
C VAL A 267 -11.20 13.43 -17.04
N ILE A 268 -10.84 12.60 -16.05
CA ILE A 268 -10.89 12.95 -14.62
C ILE A 268 -10.19 14.28 -14.29
N PRO A 269 -8.99 14.59 -14.81
CA PRO A 269 -8.35 15.87 -14.49
C PRO A 269 -9.14 17.08 -14.96
N ALA A 270 -9.78 17.00 -16.12
CA ALA A 270 -10.62 18.07 -16.67
C ALA A 270 -11.88 18.26 -15.80
N ILE A 271 -12.60 17.17 -15.50
CA ILE A 271 -13.78 17.17 -14.62
C ILE A 271 -13.40 17.72 -13.23
N THR A 272 -12.26 17.30 -12.69
CA THR A 272 -11.74 17.75 -11.39
C THR A 272 -11.51 19.26 -11.37
N GLN A 273 -10.92 19.80 -12.44
CA GLN A 273 -10.64 21.23 -12.56
C GLN A 273 -11.93 22.04 -12.63
N GLU A 274 -12.91 21.58 -13.40
CA GLU A 274 -14.21 22.23 -13.54
C GLU A 274 -14.99 22.24 -12.21
N ILE A 275 -15.08 21.10 -11.53
CA ILE A 275 -15.70 21.01 -10.20
C ILE A 275 -15.01 21.92 -9.17
N THR A 276 -13.67 21.97 -9.18
CA THR A 276 -12.93 22.86 -8.27
C THR A 276 -13.20 24.34 -8.57
N SER A 277 -13.41 24.71 -9.84
CA SER A 277 -13.76 26.08 -10.24
C SER A 277 -15.14 26.52 -9.74
N MET A 278 -16.05 25.57 -9.49
CA MET A 278 -17.36 25.82 -8.87
C MET A 278 -17.27 26.03 -7.35
N GLY A 279 -16.06 26.01 -6.77
CA GLY A 279 -15.87 26.19 -5.33
C GLY A 279 -16.13 24.92 -4.50
N LEU A 280 -16.22 23.76 -5.15
CA LEU A 280 -16.35 22.46 -4.48
C LEU A 280 -14.97 21.85 -4.22
N GLU A 281 -14.88 21.01 -3.19
CA GLU A 281 -13.69 20.23 -2.89
C GLU A 281 -13.85 18.81 -3.40
N ILE A 282 -12.76 18.23 -3.87
CA ILE A 282 -12.71 16.83 -4.23
C ILE A 282 -11.99 16.13 -3.09
N ASP A 283 -12.58 15.06 -2.57
CA ASP A 283 -12.01 14.31 -1.46
C ASP A 283 -10.70 13.65 -1.91
N ARG A 284 -9.60 14.40 -1.74
CA ARG A 284 -8.23 13.98 -2.08
C ARG A 284 -7.59 13.20 -0.94
N THR A 285 -8.32 12.85 0.12
CA THR A 285 -7.76 12.08 1.26
C THR A 285 -7.07 10.80 0.77
N ARG A 286 -7.59 10.17 -0.30
CA ARG A 286 -6.95 9.06 -1.01
C ARG A 286 -5.60 9.42 -1.66
N LYS A 287 -5.49 10.59 -2.31
CA LYS A 287 -4.25 11.05 -2.95
C LYS A 287 -3.19 11.43 -1.91
N THR A 288 -3.57 12.01 -0.77
CA THR A 288 -2.62 12.41 0.27
C THR A 288 -2.01 11.18 0.96
N ILE A 289 -2.81 10.16 1.29
CA ILE A 289 -2.31 8.91 1.89
C ILE A 289 -1.40 8.16 0.91
N GLY A 290 -1.84 8.01 -0.35
CA GLY A 290 -1.02 7.38 -1.40
C GLY A 290 0.29 8.15 -1.68
N GLY A 291 0.24 9.48 -1.60
CA GLY A 291 1.41 10.36 -1.75
C GLY A 291 2.45 10.16 -0.64
N VAL A 292 2.03 10.20 0.62
CA VAL A 292 2.92 9.97 1.78
C VAL A 292 3.57 8.59 1.72
N ILE A 293 2.81 7.56 1.33
CA ILE A 293 3.34 6.20 1.21
C ILE A 293 4.32 6.08 0.04
N ASN A 294 4.03 6.69 -1.11
CA ASN A 294 4.97 6.71 -2.23
C ASN A 294 6.28 7.41 -1.86
N ILE A 295 6.22 8.51 -1.09
CA ILE A 295 7.41 9.19 -0.58
C ILE A 295 8.18 8.26 0.38
N ALA A 296 7.49 7.55 1.27
CA ALA A 296 8.11 6.60 2.19
C ALA A 296 8.80 5.44 1.45
N ILE A 297 8.14 4.86 0.44
CA ILE A 297 8.71 3.78 -0.39
C ILE A 297 9.92 4.30 -1.18
N LEU A 298 9.84 5.50 -1.76
CA LEU A 298 10.95 6.12 -2.47
C LEU A 298 12.15 6.29 -1.53
N PHE A 299 11.92 6.75 -0.30
CA PHE A 299 12.96 6.91 0.72
C PHE A 299 13.61 5.57 1.11
N LEU A 300 12.82 4.51 1.31
CA LEU A 300 13.36 3.17 1.58
C LEU A 300 14.18 2.64 0.39
N GLY A 301 13.72 2.90 -0.83
CA GLY A 301 14.42 2.53 -2.06
C GLY A 301 15.76 3.26 -2.22
N THR A 302 15.82 4.57 -1.95
CA THR A 302 17.08 5.32 -2.01
C THR A 302 18.06 4.87 -0.93
N LEU A 303 17.59 4.63 0.30
CA LEU A 303 18.41 4.07 1.38
C LEU A 303 19.02 2.72 0.99
N SER A 304 18.22 1.86 0.37
CA SER A 304 18.68 0.57 -0.11
C SER A 304 19.80 0.67 -1.15
N ILE A 305 19.65 1.56 -2.15
CA ILE A 305 20.67 1.80 -3.18
C ILE A 305 21.96 2.33 -2.53
N LEU A 306 21.85 3.22 -1.54
CA LEU A 306 23.00 3.75 -0.80
C LEU A 306 23.78 2.65 -0.07
N ILE A 307 23.10 1.71 0.61
CA ILE A 307 23.74 0.60 1.33
C ILE A 307 24.48 -0.32 0.35
N VAL A 308 23.89 -0.62 -0.81
CA VAL A 308 24.55 -1.42 -1.85
C VAL A 308 25.77 -0.67 -2.42
N ALA A 309 25.68 0.64 -2.64
CA ALA A 309 26.80 1.46 -3.10
C ALA A 309 27.97 1.48 -2.08
N LEU A 310 27.67 1.62 -0.78
CA LEU A 310 28.68 1.51 0.29
C LEU A 310 29.36 0.15 0.29
N SER A 311 28.59 -0.92 -0.01
CA SER A 311 29.13 -2.27 -0.14
C SER A 311 30.12 -2.37 -1.31
N ALA A 312 29.82 -1.74 -2.45
CA ALA A 312 30.74 -1.69 -3.60
C ALA A 312 32.07 -0.97 -3.30
N ILE A 313 32.02 0.08 -2.46
CA ILE A 313 33.23 0.77 -2.00
C ILE A 313 34.08 -0.15 -1.11
N ASN A 314 33.45 -0.88 -0.18
CA ASN A 314 34.14 -1.87 0.66
C ASN A 314 34.83 -2.96 -0.17
N ILE A 315 34.16 -3.42 -1.24
CA ILE A 315 34.73 -4.35 -2.21
C ILE A 315 35.97 -3.76 -2.88
N SER A 316 35.88 -2.52 -3.36
CA SER A 316 36.98 -1.83 -4.03
C SER A 316 38.23 -1.78 -3.15
N ASN A 317 38.04 -1.44 -1.87
CA ASN A 317 39.12 -1.39 -0.88
C ASN A 317 39.73 -2.78 -0.64
N THR A 318 38.89 -3.81 -0.59
CA THR A 318 39.36 -5.19 -0.40
C THR A 318 40.15 -5.68 -1.61
N PHE A 319 39.64 -5.49 -2.83
CA PHE A 319 40.36 -5.90 -4.04
C PHE A 319 41.68 -5.14 -4.18
N ALA A 320 41.73 -3.86 -3.78
CA ALA A 320 42.99 -3.13 -3.74
C ALA A 320 44.01 -3.84 -2.82
N LEU A 321 43.60 -4.22 -1.60
CA LEU A 321 44.46 -4.96 -0.66
C LEU A 321 44.88 -6.32 -1.21
N LEU A 322 43.95 -7.10 -1.78
CA LEU A 322 44.24 -8.40 -2.39
C LEU A 322 45.27 -8.30 -3.53
N ILE A 323 45.18 -7.24 -4.34
CA ILE A 323 46.13 -6.97 -5.43
C ILE A 323 47.50 -6.58 -4.88
N PHE A 324 47.55 -5.81 -3.79
CA PHE A 324 48.82 -5.49 -3.12
C PHE A 324 49.53 -6.75 -2.61
N GLU A 325 48.80 -7.66 -1.96
CA GLU A 325 49.36 -8.93 -1.47
C GLU A 325 49.86 -9.84 -2.62
N ARG A 326 49.23 -9.77 -3.78
CA ARG A 326 49.56 -10.60 -4.96
C ARG A 326 50.41 -9.92 -6.02
N ARG A 327 51.00 -8.77 -5.70
CA ARG A 327 51.73 -7.95 -6.67
C ARG A 327 52.84 -8.71 -7.39
N ARG A 328 53.58 -9.56 -6.67
CA ARG A 328 54.66 -10.39 -7.21
C ARG A 328 54.14 -11.45 -8.19
N GLU A 329 53.00 -12.08 -7.89
CA GLU A 329 52.37 -13.07 -8.78
C GLU A 329 51.90 -12.44 -10.09
N ILE A 330 51.28 -11.25 -10.02
CA ILE A 330 50.86 -10.47 -11.19
C ILE A 330 52.09 -10.06 -12.01
N GLY A 331 53.19 -9.68 -11.33
CA GLY A 331 54.48 -9.38 -11.97
C GLY A 331 55.06 -10.55 -12.76
N VAL A 332 55.04 -11.76 -12.18
CA VAL A 332 55.50 -12.99 -12.85
C VAL A 332 54.61 -13.32 -14.05
N LEU A 333 53.28 -13.27 -13.91
CA LEU A 333 52.35 -13.51 -15.03
C LEU A 333 52.61 -12.53 -16.19
N ARG A 334 52.86 -11.26 -15.88
CA ARG A 334 53.20 -10.23 -16.87
C ARG A 334 54.57 -10.46 -17.51
N ALA A 335 55.56 -10.98 -16.77
CA ALA A 335 56.89 -11.31 -17.29
C ALA A 335 56.89 -12.52 -18.24
N VAL A 336 56.00 -13.49 -18.01
CA VAL A 336 55.81 -14.67 -18.86
C VAL A 336 54.95 -14.37 -20.10
N GLY A 337 54.43 -13.14 -20.23
CA GLY A 337 53.78 -12.64 -21.45
C GLY A 337 52.29 -12.29 -21.34
N ALA A 338 51.69 -12.33 -20.15
CA ALA A 338 50.28 -11.95 -19.99
C ALA A 338 50.04 -10.47 -20.38
N SER A 339 49.02 -10.20 -21.18
CA SER A 339 48.69 -8.83 -21.58
C SER A 339 48.00 -8.06 -20.44
N ARG A 340 47.93 -6.72 -20.54
CA ARG A 340 47.18 -5.90 -19.58
C ARG A 340 45.69 -6.25 -19.57
N GLY A 341 45.16 -6.69 -20.71
CA GLY A 341 43.77 -7.12 -20.86
C GLY A 341 43.50 -8.43 -20.13
N ASP A 342 44.45 -9.37 -20.13
CA ASP A 342 44.29 -10.68 -19.48
C ASP A 342 44.25 -10.54 -17.96
N ILE A 343 45.09 -9.68 -17.40
CA ILE A 343 45.06 -9.34 -15.96
C ILE A 343 43.72 -8.68 -15.58
N ARG A 344 43.19 -7.77 -16.41
CA ARG A 344 41.87 -7.16 -16.15
C ARG A 344 40.76 -8.20 -16.20
N LYS A 345 40.70 -9.01 -17.25
CA LYS A 345 39.69 -10.07 -17.40
C LYS A 345 39.69 -11.04 -16.23
N MET A 346 40.87 -11.46 -15.79
CA MET A 346 41.03 -12.34 -14.62
C MET A 346 40.42 -11.72 -13.37
N ILE A 347 40.75 -10.46 -13.06
CA ILE A 347 40.22 -9.76 -11.87
C ILE A 347 38.70 -9.51 -11.98
N PHE A 348 38.21 -9.15 -13.17
CA PHE A 348 36.77 -9.00 -13.42
C PHE A 348 36.00 -10.31 -13.23
N LEU A 349 36.59 -11.43 -13.65
CA LEU A 349 36.00 -12.75 -13.49
C LEU A 349 35.99 -13.18 -12.02
N GLU A 350 37.08 -12.94 -11.28
CA GLU A 350 37.12 -13.12 -9.81
C GLU A 350 36.02 -12.30 -9.11
N ALA A 351 35.87 -11.02 -9.48
CA ALA A 351 34.85 -10.14 -8.91
C ALA A 351 33.41 -10.57 -9.26
N SER A 352 33.19 -11.04 -10.49
CA SER A 352 31.88 -11.53 -10.93
C SER A 352 31.47 -12.78 -10.16
N MET A 353 32.39 -13.75 -10.01
CA MET A 353 32.15 -14.97 -9.24
C MET A 353 31.87 -14.67 -7.77
N ALA A 354 32.64 -13.74 -7.18
CA ALA A 354 32.39 -13.28 -5.81
C ALA A 354 30.99 -12.63 -5.69
N GLY A 355 30.57 -11.83 -6.69
CA GLY A 355 29.24 -11.23 -6.72
C GLY A 355 28.10 -12.25 -6.82
N ILE A 356 28.25 -13.29 -7.64
CA ILE A 356 27.24 -14.36 -7.72
C ILE A 356 27.14 -15.08 -6.37
N PHE A 357 28.27 -15.49 -5.79
CA PHE A 357 28.28 -16.25 -4.54
C PHE A 357 27.74 -15.44 -3.35
N ASN A 358 28.24 -14.22 -3.17
CA ASN A 358 27.79 -13.33 -2.10
C ASN A 358 26.37 -12.83 -2.33
N GLY A 359 25.95 -12.69 -3.59
CA GLY A 359 24.58 -12.35 -3.92
C GLY A 359 23.60 -13.45 -3.60
N LEU A 360 23.95 -14.70 -3.88
CA LEU A 360 23.13 -15.84 -3.50
C LEU A 360 22.97 -15.94 -1.97
N ILE A 361 24.08 -15.80 -1.23
CA ILE A 361 24.05 -15.79 0.24
C ILE A 361 23.26 -14.59 0.77
N GLY A 362 23.48 -13.40 0.19
CA GLY A 362 22.76 -12.17 0.53
C GLY A 362 21.26 -12.33 0.35
N VAL A 363 20.82 -12.87 -0.79
CA VAL A 363 19.40 -13.16 -1.06
C VAL A 363 18.84 -14.15 -0.04
N VAL A 364 19.50 -15.30 0.18
CA VAL A 364 19.03 -16.31 1.13
C VAL A 364 18.93 -15.74 2.55
N SER A 365 19.96 -15.02 3.00
CA SER A 365 19.97 -14.38 4.32
C SER A 365 18.89 -13.30 4.45
N GLY A 366 18.64 -12.53 3.39
CA GLY A 366 17.56 -11.55 3.31
C GLY A 366 16.18 -12.20 3.43
N LEU A 367 15.94 -13.33 2.76
CA LEU A 367 14.69 -14.09 2.86
C LEU A 367 14.46 -14.64 4.27
N ILE A 368 15.50 -15.18 4.91
CA ILE A 368 15.44 -15.65 6.29
C ILE A 368 15.09 -14.47 7.22
N PHE A 369 15.73 -13.32 7.03
CA PHE A 369 15.48 -12.13 7.83
C PHE A 369 14.06 -11.58 7.62
N ILE A 370 13.58 -11.52 6.38
CA ILE A 370 12.20 -11.14 6.06
C ILE A 370 11.20 -12.06 6.78
N THR A 371 11.40 -13.37 6.69
CA THR A 371 10.48 -14.35 7.31
C THR A 371 10.47 -14.19 8.83
N PHE A 372 11.64 -13.97 9.43
CA PHE A 372 11.76 -13.71 10.86
C PHE A 372 11.06 -12.42 11.30
N VAL A 373 11.29 -11.32 10.57
CA VAL A 373 10.67 -10.02 10.87
C VAL A 373 9.16 -10.06 10.64
N ASP A 374 8.69 -10.72 9.59
CA ASP A 374 7.27 -10.88 9.29
C ASP A 374 6.56 -11.72 10.36
N TYR A 375 7.18 -12.82 10.81
CA TYR A 375 6.68 -13.60 11.95
C TYR A 375 6.56 -12.76 13.23
N LEU A 376 7.60 -11.96 13.52
CA LEU A 376 7.60 -11.08 14.69
C LEU A 376 6.53 -9.98 14.56
N ALA A 377 6.37 -9.41 13.37
CA ALA A 377 5.37 -8.39 13.07
C ALA A 377 3.95 -8.93 13.26
N ARG A 378 3.64 -10.13 12.76
CA ARG A 378 2.33 -10.77 12.94
C ARG A 378 1.99 -10.99 14.41
N THR A 379 2.97 -11.41 15.21
CA THR A 379 2.78 -11.86 16.60
C THR A 379 2.82 -10.71 17.61
N LYS A 380 3.68 -9.71 17.42
CA LYS A 380 3.92 -8.63 18.39
C LYS A 380 3.15 -7.36 18.10
N ILE A 381 2.81 -7.08 16.84
CA ILE A 381 2.01 -5.89 16.50
C ILE A 381 0.55 -6.19 16.85
N PRO A 382 -0.11 -5.38 17.71
CA PRO A 382 -1.53 -5.53 17.98
C PRO A 382 -2.35 -5.55 16.69
N ASP A 383 -3.49 -6.24 16.72
CA ASP A 383 -4.37 -6.22 15.55
C ASP A 383 -4.97 -4.82 15.40
N PHE A 384 -4.94 -4.31 14.16
CA PHE A 384 -5.52 -3.04 13.78
C PHE A 384 -6.31 -3.25 12.47
N PRO A 385 -7.30 -2.38 12.18
CA PRO A 385 -8.06 -2.45 10.93
C PRO A 385 -7.12 -2.48 9.72
N TYR A 386 -7.39 -3.33 8.74
CA TYR A 386 -6.57 -3.51 7.54
C TYR A 386 -5.15 -4.07 7.75
N LYS A 387 -4.83 -4.64 8.91
CA LYS A 387 -3.54 -5.32 9.12
C LYS A 387 -3.32 -6.37 8.01
N PRO A 388 -2.22 -6.29 7.23
CA PRO A 388 -1.93 -7.29 6.21
C PRO A 388 -1.46 -8.59 6.85
N ASP A 389 -1.73 -9.72 6.18
CA ASP A 389 -1.25 -11.03 6.65
C ASP A 389 0.28 -11.13 6.52
N THR A 390 0.85 -10.50 5.50
CA THR A 390 2.28 -10.35 5.24
C THR A 390 2.62 -8.88 5.03
N PHE A 391 3.63 -8.36 5.71
CA PHE A 391 4.13 -6.99 5.48
C PHE A 391 5.10 -6.90 4.30
N PHE A 392 5.55 -8.05 3.80
CA PHE A 392 6.55 -8.16 2.74
C PHE A 392 5.96 -8.90 1.54
N ASP A 393 6.19 -8.36 0.35
CA ASP A 393 5.86 -9.02 -0.92
C ASP A 393 7.17 -9.36 -1.65
N VAL A 394 7.55 -10.63 -1.57
CA VAL A 394 8.77 -11.16 -2.16
C VAL A 394 8.43 -11.80 -3.50
N ASN A 395 8.69 -11.07 -4.57
CA ASN A 395 8.52 -11.57 -5.93
C ASN A 395 9.87 -12.04 -6.52
N VAL A 396 9.82 -13.05 -7.39
CA VAL A 396 10.99 -13.62 -8.09
C VAL A 396 11.80 -12.54 -8.82
N TYR A 397 11.15 -11.52 -9.40
CA TYR A 397 11.87 -10.43 -10.07
C TYR A 397 12.77 -9.64 -9.12
N VAL A 398 12.38 -9.46 -7.84
CA VAL A 398 13.20 -8.76 -6.83
C VAL A 398 14.49 -9.54 -6.58
N LEU A 399 14.40 -10.87 -6.52
CA LEU A 399 15.55 -11.75 -6.31
C LEU A 399 16.51 -11.73 -7.50
N ILE A 400 15.97 -11.74 -8.72
CA ILE A 400 16.77 -11.65 -9.96
C ILE A 400 17.48 -10.29 -10.02
N ILE A 401 16.77 -9.19 -9.76
CA ILE A 401 17.35 -7.84 -9.76
C ILE A 401 18.44 -7.72 -8.68
N ALA A 402 18.20 -8.26 -7.49
CA ALA A 402 19.17 -8.26 -6.41
C ALA A 402 20.47 -9.01 -6.78
N LEU A 403 20.35 -10.17 -7.45
CA LEU A 403 21.49 -10.93 -7.94
C LEU A 403 22.25 -10.18 -9.05
N LEU A 404 21.53 -9.58 -10.00
CA LEU A 404 22.13 -8.76 -11.05
C LEU A 404 22.86 -7.54 -10.46
N PHE A 405 22.26 -6.86 -9.49
CA PHE A 405 22.91 -5.77 -8.76
C PHE A 405 24.15 -6.22 -8.01
N SER A 406 24.12 -7.40 -7.37
CA SER A 406 25.31 -7.96 -6.73
C SER A 406 26.51 -8.02 -7.69
N VAL A 407 26.31 -8.67 -8.85
CA VAL A 407 27.36 -8.84 -9.85
C VAL A 407 27.80 -7.50 -10.42
N PHE A 408 26.85 -6.62 -10.72
CA PHE A 408 27.12 -5.28 -11.22
C PHE A 408 27.97 -4.45 -10.25
N PHE A 409 27.59 -4.37 -8.98
CA PHE A 409 28.33 -3.57 -7.99
C PHE A 409 29.67 -4.20 -7.60
N CYS A 410 29.79 -5.54 -7.58
CA CYS A 410 31.06 -6.22 -7.38
C CYS A 410 32.06 -5.92 -8.51
N THR A 411 31.61 -6.01 -9.76
CA THR A 411 32.45 -5.72 -10.93
C THR A 411 32.79 -4.24 -11.04
N LEU A 412 31.85 -3.35 -10.70
CA LEU A 412 32.08 -1.92 -10.63
C LEU A 412 33.14 -1.57 -9.57
N GLY A 413 33.08 -2.20 -8.40
CA GLY A 413 34.10 -2.01 -7.35
C GLY A 413 35.48 -2.53 -7.76
N ALA A 414 35.55 -3.58 -8.58
CA ALA A 414 36.80 -4.12 -9.11
C ALA A 414 37.38 -3.32 -10.30
N LEU A 415 36.65 -2.34 -10.85
CA LEU A 415 37.07 -1.55 -12.01
C LEU A 415 38.36 -0.76 -11.74
N LEU A 416 38.41 0.02 -10.65
CA LEU A 416 39.60 0.83 -10.32
C LEU A 416 40.81 -0.05 -9.92
N PRO A 417 40.68 -1.07 -9.05
CA PRO A 417 41.77 -1.97 -8.71
C PRO A 417 42.32 -2.74 -9.92
N SER A 418 41.46 -3.23 -10.81
CA SER A 418 41.89 -3.99 -12.00
C SER A 418 42.74 -3.14 -12.97
N ILE A 419 42.37 -1.87 -13.16
CA ILE A 419 43.15 -0.93 -13.97
C ILE A 419 44.53 -0.70 -13.32
N LYS A 420 44.58 -0.48 -12.01
CA LYS A 420 45.85 -0.30 -11.28
C LYS A 420 46.74 -1.55 -11.37
N ALA A 421 46.17 -2.74 -11.16
CA ALA A 421 46.90 -4.01 -11.28
C ALA A 421 47.49 -4.22 -12.68
N SER A 422 46.72 -3.94 -13.72
CA SER A 422 47.16 -4.11 -15.11
C SER A 422 48.34 -3.22 -15.53
N LYS A 423 48.62 -2.16 -14.76
CA LYS A 423 49.71 -1.21 -15.01
C LYS A 423 50.97 -1.50 -14.19
N ILE A 424 51.01 -2.58 -13.41
CA ILE A 424 52.21 -2.97 -12.66
C ILE A 424 53.33 -3.34 -13.65
N ASP A 425 54.50 -2.75 -13.43
CA ASP A 425 55.73 -3.02 -14.19
C ASP A 425 56.35 -4.35 -13.73
N PRO A 426 56.56 -5.34 -14.64
CA PRO A 426 57.15 -6.63 -14.31
C PRO A 426 58.50 -6.52 -13.60
N ALA A 427 59.36 -5.60 -14.04
CA ALA A 427 60.71 -5.47 -13.49
C ALA A 427 60.67 -5.02 -12.03
N ARG A 428 59.84 -4.00 -11.72
CA ARG A 428 59.66 -3.50 -10.35
C ARG A 428 58.92 -4.47 -9.43
N ALA A 429 58.07 -5.34 -9.97
CA ALA A 429 57.26 -6.25 -9.17
C ALA A 429 58.02 -7.49 -8.68
N ILE A 430 59.13 -7.85 -9.34
CA ILE A 430 59.93 -9.04 -9.01
C ILE A 430 61.11 -8.70 -8.10
N THR A 431 61.60 -7.45 -8.14
CA THR A 431 62.71 -6.95 -7.31
C THR A 431 62.28 -6.43 -5.93
N MET A 432 60.96 -6.35 -5.66
CA MET A 432 60.38 -5.83 -4.42
C MET A 432 59.99 -6.94 -3.45
#